data_AF-A0A3B9EJC7-F1
#
_entry.id   AF-A0A3B9EJC7-F1
#
_cell.length_a   1.000
_cell.length_b   1.000
_cell.length_c   1.000
_cell.angle_alpha   90.00
_cell.angle_beta   90.00
_cell.angle_gamma   90.00
#
_symmetry.space_group_name_H-M   'P 1'
#
loop_
_entity.id
_entity.type
_entity.pdbx_description
1 polymer ?
#
loop_
_entity_poly.entity_id
_entity_poly.type
_entity_poly.pdbx_seq_one_letter_code
_entity_poly.pdbx_strand_id
1 'polypeptide(L)'
;MNRAVGAASFILAAFFSGASFATTEEPVAWVTRPVPTTEDFPPFAAAMHIGGWVEVNCLVTPEGLPNACTAMRARPDGLGFAEAAVRIIERARLTPAAPDASPEKREFTVRVPFNVSPFNTEAPTPWSGPTPNAAQMEGGRRFARRSVEPVVRLRRHWRLDRMPLEMRRTTEGWIAELFGNLETERQRRGLVMARVLALRELDALPPKQPDDWSEAWTPQLREAGRDIYPREPMIELRRRYCARYDCGPTAGVAP
;
A
#
# COMPACT_ATOMS: atom_id res chain seq x y z
N MET A 1 18.54 51.66 -87.20
CA MET A 1 17.29 51.49 -86.42
C MET A 1 17.07 50.00 -86.17
N ASN A 2 16.57 49.67 -84.98
CA ASN A 2 16.16 48.35 -84.45
C ASN A 2 17.18 47.60 -83.55
N ARG A 3 16.71 47.46 -82.30
CA ARG A 3 17.27 46.84 -81.11
C ARG A 3 17.10 45.32 -81.13
N ALA A 4 17.97 44.59 -80.42
CA ALA A 4 17.54 43.42 -79.65
C ALA A 4 18.48 43.20 -78.46
N VAL A 5 17.88 43.16 -77.27
CA VAL A 5 18.45 42.88 -75.95
C VAL A 5 18.22 41.39 -75.66
N GLY A 6 19.23 40.67 -75.15
CA GLY A 6 19.10 39.29 -74.68
C GLY A 6 19.41 39.23 -73.18
N ALA A 7 18.39 38.93 -72.38
CA ALA A 7 18.38 38.96 -70.91
C ALA A 7 19.05 37.72 -70.28
N ALA A 8 19.78 37.95 -69.18
CA ALA A 8 20.40 36.91 -68.35
C ALA A 8 19.37 36.27 -67.39
N SER A 9 19.32 34.93 -67.39
CA SER A 9 18.53 34.13 -66.44
C SER A 9 19.10 34.21 -65.03
N PHE A 10 18.32 34.74 -64.09
CA PHE A 10 18.58 34.59 -62.65
C PHE A 10 17.78 33.40 -62.11
N ILE A 11 18.49 32.38 -61.61
CA ILE A 11 17.92 31.26 -60.87
C ILE A 11 17.64 31.75 -59.44
N LEU A 12 16.37 31.87 -59.04
CA LEU A 12 15.99 32.07 -57.65
C LEU A 12 16.13 30.72 -56.90
N ALA A 13 17.15 30.62 -56.04
CA ALA A 13 17.22 29.55 -55.05
C ALA A 13 16.32 29.92 -53.86
N ALA A 14 15.20 29.20 -53.69
CA ALA A 14 14.34 29.33 -52.52
C ALA A 14 15.02 28.67 -51.31
N PHE A 15 15.53 29.50 -50.39
CA PHE A 15 16.00 29.03 -49.09
C PHE A 15 14.81 28.64 -48.22
N PHE A 16 14.54 27.34 -48.13
CA PHE A 16 13.71 26.78 -47.05
C PHE A 16 14.52 26.86 -45.75
N SER A 17 14.29 27.90 -44.95
CA SER A 17 14.74 27.95 -43.57
C SER A 17 13.98 26.88 -42.78
N GLY A 18 14.63 25.73 -42.56
CA GLY A 18 14.16 24.73 -41.61
C GLY A 18 14.18 25.30 -40.21
N ALA A 19 12.99 25.54 -39.64
CA ALA A 19 12.88 25.81 -38.21
C ALA A 19 13.18 24.50 -37.45
N SER A 20 14.37 24.42 -36.85
CA SER A 20 14.67 23.36 -35.89
C SER A 20 13.82 23.60 -34.64
N PHE A 21 12.79 22.78 -34.45
CA PHE A 21 12.12 22.66 -33.15
C PHE A 21 13.11 21.97 -32.20
N ALA A 22 13.77 22.75 -31.34
CA ALA A 22 14.48 22.20 -30.21
C ALA A 22 13.44 21.64 -29.23
N THR A 23 13.29 20.32 -29.21
CA THR A 23 12.61 19.63 -28.11
C THR A 23 13.43 19.90 -26.86
N THR A 24 12.91 20.72 -25.94
CA THR A 24 13.46 20.85 -24.58
C THR A 24 13.32 19.50 -23.90
N GLU A 25 14.39 18.71 -23.96
CA GLU A 25 14.51 17.46 -23.21
C GLU A 25 14.48 17.81 -21.71
N GLU A 26 13.54 17.20 -20.97
CA GLU A 26 13.49 17.39 -19.52
C GLU A 26 14.82 16.90 -18.93
N PRO A 27 15.51 17.70 -18.10
CA PRO A 27 16.86 17.37 -17.62
C PRO A 27 16.90 16.10 -16.75
N VAL A 28 15.73 15.68 -16.24
CA VAL A 28 15.53 14.47 -15.46
C VAL A 28 14.34 13.70 -16.02
N ALA A 29 14.60 12.53 -16.59
CA ALA A 29 13.59 11.62 -17.12
C ALA A 29 13.67 10.22 -16.50
N TRP A 30 12.56 9.48 -16.49
CA TRP A 30 12.52 8.12 -15.99
C TRP A 30 13.18 7.14 -16.96
N VAL A 31 14.18 6.40 -16.49
CA VAL A 31 14.71 5.20 -17.19
C VAL A 31 13.90 3.98 -16.76
N THR A 32 13.76 3.79 -15.45
CA THR A 32 12.94 2.73 -14.85
C THR A 32 12.06 3.34 -13.76
N ARG A 33 10.75 3.34 -13.99
CA ARG A 33 9.78 3.75 -12.97
C ARG A 33 9.76 2.73 -11.83
N PRO A 34 9.73 3.17 -10.57
CA PRO A 34 9.61 2.25 -9.45
C PRO A 34 8.22 1.61 -9.47
N VAL A 35 8.16 0.31 -9.19
CA VAL A 35 6.90 -0.41 -9.03
C VAL A 35 6.61 -0.58 -7.54
N PRO A 36 5.48 -0.06 -7.04
CA PRO A 36 5.05 -0.34 -5.67
C PRO A 36 4.69 -1.81 -5.51
N THR A 37 5.05 -2.40 -4.37
CA THR A 37 4.60 -3.72 -3.95
C THR A 37 3.58 -3.61 -2.82
N THR A 38 2.91 -4.70 -2.49
CA THR A 38 1.99 -4.75 -1.34
C THR A 38 2.68 -4.46 -0.01
N GLU A 39 3.99 -4.70 0.09
CA GLU A 39 4.80 -4.44 1.28
C GLU A 39 5.11 -2.95 1.49
N ASP A 40 5.05 -2.16 0.43
CA ASP A 40 5.22 -0.71 0.54
C ASP A 40 3.99 -0.05 1.17
N PHE A 41 2.81 -0.65 1.01
CA PHE A 41 1.56 -0.06 1.48
C PHE A 41 1.51 -0.04 3.02
N PRO A 42 1.17 1.10 3.67
CA PRO A 42 1.07 1.13 5.12
C PRO A 42 0.01 0.16 5.65
N PRO A 43 0.34 -0.74 6.61
CA PRO A 43 -0.55 -1.85 6.98
C PRO A 43 -1.92 -1.45 7.50
N PHE A 44 -2.01 -0.40 8.33
CA PHE A 44 -3.32 0.11 8.77
C PHE A 44 -4.15 0.65 7.62
N ALA A 45 -3.53 1.45 6.74
CA ALA A 45 -4.21 2.03 5.58
C ALA A 45 -4.68 0.93 4.61
N ALA A 46 -3.87 -0.10 4.39
CA ALA A 46 -4.26 -1.28 3.61
C ALA A 46 -5.46 -2.00 4.25
N ALA A 47 -5.40 -2.29 5.55
CA ALA A 47 -6.47 -2.98 6.26
C ALA A 47 -7.80 -2.19 6.27
N MET A 48 -7.71 -0.86 6.31
CA MET A 48 -8.87 0.02 6.26
C MET A 48 -9.28 0.38 4.83
N HIS A 49 -8.58 -0.06 3.78
CA HIS A 49 -8.77 0.42 2.40
C HIS A 49 -8.76 1.96 2.31
N ILE A 50 -7.78 2.59 2.94
CA ILE A 50 -7.52 4.03 2.84
C ILE A 50 -6.45 4.20 1.76
N GLY A 51 -6.82 4.87 0.67
CA GLY A 51 -5.88 5.30 -0.36
C GLY A 51 -5.25 6.64 0.00
N GLY A 52 -4.34 7.09 -0.85
CA GLY A 52 -3.68 8.36 -0.64
C GLY A 52 -2.72 8.73 -1.75
N TRP A 53 -1.98 9.80 -1.53
CA TRP A 53 -0.86 10.18 -2.38
C TRP A 53 0.19 10.93 -1.57
N VAL A 54 1.40 10.94 -2.09
CA VAL A 54 2.53 11.69 -1.52
C VAL A 54 3.25 12.43 -2.62
N GLU A 55 3.55 13.70 -2.39
CA GLU A 55 4.52 14.45 -3.19
C GLU A 55 5.91 14.26 -2.57
N VAL A 56 6.82 13.72 -3.38
CA VAL A 56 8.22 13.47 -3.01
C VAL A 56 9.09 14.35 -3.87
N ASN A 57 9.99 15.07 -3.23
CA ASN A 57 11.05 15.84 -3.87
C ASN A 57 12.38 15.09 -3.69
N CYS A 58 13.19 15.03 -4.75
CA CYS A 58 14.47 14.32 -4.74
C CYS A 58 15.48 15.04 -5.63
N LEU A 59 16.76 14.69 -5.44
CA LEU A 59 17.85 15.00 -6.35
C LEU A 59 18.25 13.76 -7.14
N VAL A 60 18.78 13.94 -8.35
CA VAL A 60 19.39 12.87 -9.14
C VAL A 60 20.91 12.92 -9.03
N THR A 61 21.54 11.76 -8.83
CA THR A 61 23.00 11.63 -8.85
C THR A 61 23.55 11.58 -10.29
N PRO A 62 24.86 11.78 -10.51
CA PRO A 62 25.48 11.58 -11.82
C PRO A 62 25.31 10.17 -12.40
N GLU A 63 24.96 9.18 -11.58
CA GLU A 63 24.69 7.79 -11.99
C GLU A 63 23.20 7.54 -12.30
N GLY A 64 22.35 8.57 -12.23
CA GLY A 64 20.91 8.44 -12.48
C GLY A 64 20.13 7.81 -11.31
N LEU A 65 20.65 7.93 -10.08
CA LEU A 65 20.00 7.43 -8.87
C LEU A 65 19.26 8.55 -8.13
N PRO A 66 18.08 8.29 -7.54
CA PRO A 66 17.46 9.20 -6.59
C PRO A 66 18.33 9.36 -5.33
N ASN A 67 18.42 10.58 -4.81
CA ASN A 67 19.14 10.95 -3.59
C ASN A 67 18.39 12.09 -2.88
N ALA A 68 18.63 12.25 -1.58
CA ALA A 68 18.07 13.32 -0.73
C ALA A 68 16.53 13.42 -0.82
N CYS A 69 15.87 12.27 -1.00
CA CYS A 69 14.44 12.20 -1.18
C CYS A 69 13.69 12.58 0.10
N THR A 70 12.81 13.56 -0.02
CA THR A 70 12.00 14.09 1.08
C THR A 70 10.53 14.08 0.68
N ALA A 71 9.67 13.51 1.53
CA ALA A 71 8.23 13.64 1.37
C ALA A 71 7.81 15.06 1.76
N MET A 72 7.33 15.84 0.79
CA MET A 72 6.91 17.22 0.99
C MET A 72 5.51 17.31 1.58
N ARG A 73 4.62 16.43 1.11
CA ARG A 73 3.24 16.36 1.54
C ARG A 73 2.68 14.97 1.35
N ALA A 74 1.95 14.47 2.34
CA ALA A 74 1.18 13.24 2.25
C ALA A 74 -0.30 13.52 2.52
N ARG A 75 -1.19 12.77 1.86
CA ARG A 75 -2.62 12.74 2.19
C ARG A 75 -3.13 11.30 2.14
N PRO A 76 -3.74 10.78 3.23
CA PRO A 76 -3.76 11.34 4.58
C PRO A 76 -2.38 11.36 5.23
N ASP A 77 -2.12 12.36 6.07
CA ASP A 77 -0.87 12.44 6.83
C ASP A 77 -0.87 11.49 8.05
N GLY A 78 0.31 11.12 8.55
CA GLY A 78 0.47 10.32 9.76
C GLY A 78 0.15 8.82 9.62
N LEU A 79 -0.23 8.36 8.42
CA LEU A 79 -0.52 6.94 8.14
C LEU A 79 0.68 6.12 7.66
N GLY A 80 1.85 6.75 7.49
CA GLY A 80 3.05 6.09 7.00
C GLY A 80 3.23 6.12 5.48
N PHE A 81 2.38 6.86 4.76
CA PHE A 81 2.49 7.02 3.30
C PHE A 81 3.76 7.76 2.91
N ALA A 82 4.17 8.78 3.67
CA ALA A 82 5.35 9.59 3.39
C ALA A 82 6.61 8.74 3.27
N GLU A 83 6.87 7.91 4.29
CA GLU A 83 8.02 7.02 4.34
C GLU A 83 7.91 5.90 3.30
N ALA A 84 6.70 5.44 3.00
CA ALA A 84 6.47 4.46 1.94
C ALA A 84 6.81 5.03 0.55
N ALA A 85 6.38 6.25 0.25
CA ALA A 85 6.63 6.89 -1.02
C ALA A 85 8.13 7.11 -1.26
N VAL A 86 8.86 7.57 -0.24
CA VAL A 86 10.33 7.72 -0.32
C VAL A 86 11.00 6.39 -0.65
N ARG A 87 10.68 5.31 0.08
CA ARG A 87 11.23 3.96 -0.19
C ARG A 87 10.90 3.43 -1.59
N ILE A 88 9.73 3.78 -2.13
CA ILE A 88 9.35 3.42 -3.50
C ILE A 88 10.25 4.17 -4.48
N ILE A 89 10.36 5.50 -4.33
CA ILE A 89 11.12 6.35 -5.25
C ILE A 89 12.61 6.00 -5.25
N GLU A 90 13.21 5.67 -4.11
CA GLU A 90 14.61 5.26 -3.99
C GLU A 90 14.99 4.04 -4.87
N ARG A 91 14.02 3.23 -5.30
CA ARG A 91 14.25 2.09 -6.20
C ARG A 91 14.25 2.45 -7.69
N ALA A 92 13.98 3.71 -8.04
CA ALA A 92 13.89 4.14 -9.43
C ALA A 92 15.26 4.22 -10.12
N ARG A 93 15.21 4.36 -11.45
CA ARG A 93 16.35 4.79 -12.28
C ARG A 93 15.93 5.96 -13.14
N LEU A 94 16.77 6.98 -13.19
CA LEU A 94 16.55 8.23 -13.91
C LEU A 94 17.68 8.44 -14.92
N THR A 95 17.51 9.40 -15.82
CA THR A 95 18.60 9.85 -16.68
C THR A 95 19.74 10.39 -15.81
N PRO A 96 21.00 9.99 -16.07
CA PRO A 96 22.16 10.57 -15.41
C PRO A 96 22.15 12.09 -15.46
N ALA A 97 22.32 12.74 -14.30
CA ALA A 97 22.52 14.18 -14.28
C ALA A 97 23.89 14.53 -14.89
N ALA A 98 23.97 15.62 -15.66
CA ALA A 98 25.27 16.11 -16.11
C ALA A 98 26.18 16.42 -14.91
N PRO A 99 27.49 16.11 -14.96
CA PRO A 99 28.39 16.29 -13.82
C PRO A 99 28.44 17.72 -13.25
N ASP A 100 28.19 18.72 -14.09
CA ASP A 100 28.18 20.16 -13.79
C ASP A 100 26.76 20.74 -13.67
N ALA A 101 25.73 19.90 -13.66
CA ALA A 101 24.35 20.35 -13.49
C ALA A 101 24.16 21.03 -12.13
N SER A 102 23.56 22.23 -12.14
CA SER A 102 23.16 22.91 -10.91
C SER A 102 22.11 22.09 -10.15
N PRO A 103 22.00 22.23 -8.82
CA PRO A 103 21.03 21.47 -8.02
C PRO A 103 19.60 21.53 -8.58
N GLU A 104 19.15 22.68 -9.08
CA GLU A 104 17.81 22.88 -9.64
C GLU A 104 17.58 22.03 -10.90
N LYS A 105 18.63 21.77 -11.69
CA LYS A 105 18.56 20.91 -12.88
C LYS A 105 18.57 19.42 -12.53
N ARG A 106 18.95 19.06 -11.30
CA ARG A 106 18.95 17.68 -10.79
C ARG A 106 17.75 17.39 -9.90
N GLU A 107 16.98 18.41 -9.57
CA GLU A 107 15.81 18.30 -8.73
C GLU A 107 14.64 17.77 -9.55
N PHE A 108 13.89 16.84 -8.96
CA PHE A 108 12.63 16.39 -9.51
C PHE A 108 11.61 16.18 -8.41
N THR A 109 10.35 16.45 -8.77
CA THR A 109 9.21 16.23 -7.88
C THR A 109 8.27 15.22 -8.53
N VAL A 110 7.81 14.26 -7.74
CA VAL A 110 6.94 13.19 -8.21
C VAL A 110 5.79 12.98 -7.22
N ARG A 111 4.59 12.76 -7.74
CA ARG A 111 3.44 12.31 -6.95
C ARG A 111 3.32 10.80 -7.01
N VAL A 112 3.39 10.15 -5.86
CA VAL A 112 3.24 8.70 -5.68
C VAL A 112 1.82 8.39 -5.23
N PRO A 113 0.98 7.77 -6.08
CA PRO A 113 -0.37 7.37 -5.69
C PRO A 113 -0.37 6.03 -4.94
N PHE A 114 -1.25 5.94 -3.95
CA PHE A 114 -1.58 4.71 -3.21
C PHE A 114 -3.04 4.37 -3.46
N ASN A 115 -3.27 3.57 -4.49
CA ASN A 115 -4.61 3.16 -4.89
C ASN A 115 -5.09 1.97 -4.04
N VAL A 116 -6.37 1.99 -3.70
CA VAL A 116 -7.03 0.91 -2.96
C VAL A 116 -8.30 0.51 -3.67
N SER A 117 -8.67 -0.76 -3.55
CA SER A 117 -10.01 -1.20 -3.93
C SER A 117 -11.05 -0.66 -2.94
N PRO A 118 -12.31 -0.49 -3.35
CA PRO A 118 -13.40 -0.14 -2.44
C PRO A 118 -13.45 -1.07 -1.22
N PHE A 119 -13.79 -0.49 -0.06
CA PHE A 119 -13.92 -1.25 1.17
C PHE A 119 -15.12 -2.19 1.08
N ASN A 120 -14.88 -3.51 1.17
CA ASN A 120 -15.96 -4.49 1.10
C ASN A 120 -16.72 -4.56 2.44
N THR A 121 -18.02 -4.26 2.40
CA THR A 121 -18.95 -4.31 3.54
C THR A 121 -19.82 -5.56 3.58
N GLU A 122 -19.74 -6.45 2.58
CA GLU A 122 -20.54 -7.67 2.50
C GLU A 122 -20.20 -8.65 3.61
N ALA A 123 -21.23 -9.27 4.19
CA ALA A 123 -21.04 -10.32 5.19
C ALA A 123 -20.16 -11.46 4.61
N PRO A 124 -19.23 -12.01 5.41
CA PRO A 124 -18.44 -13.14 4.97
C PRO A 124 -19.34 -14.36 4.72
N THR A 125 -18.97 -15.18 3.74
CA THR A 125 -19.62 -16.48 3.54
C THR A 125 -19.47 -17.33 4.81
N PRO A 126 -20.56 -17.89 5.36
CA PRO A 126 -20.48 -18.77 6.51
C PRO A 126 -19.60 -19.99 6.26
N TRP A 127 -18.97 -20.50 7.31
CA TRP A 127 -18.20 -21.74 7.26
C TRP A 127 -19.05 -22.92 6.81
N SER A 128 -18.57 -23.65 5.80
CA SER A 128 -19.25 -24.82 5.24
C SER A 128 -18.46 -26.13 5.42
N GLY A 129 -17.35 -26.11 6.16
CA GLY A 129 -16.54 -27.30 6.40
C GLY A 129 -17.04 -28.14 7.59
N PRO A 130 -16.27 -29.17 8.01
CA PRO A 130 -16.69 -30.08 9.06
C PRO A 130 -16.93 -29.36 10.40
N THR A 131 -17.86 -29.90 11.18
CA THR A 131 -18.14 -29.43 12.54
C THR A 131 -17.15 -30.08 13.50
N PRO A 132 -16.39 -29.30 14.31
CA PRO A 132 -15.42 -29.87 15.24
C PRO A 132 -16.06 -30.71 16.35
N ASN A 133 -15.42 -31.83 16.69
CA ASN A 133 -15.78 -32.66 17.83
C ASN A 133 -15.26 -32.08 19.16
N ALA A 134 -15.58 -32.72 20.30
CA ALA A 134 -15.17 -32.24 21.63
C ALA A 134 -13.65 -32.17 21.82
N ALA A 135 -12.90 -33.15 21.30
CA ALA A 135 -11.44 -33.19 21.40
C ALA A 135 -10.80 -32.04 20.60
N GLN A 136 -11.28 -31.81 19.38
CA GLN A 136 -10.86 -30.71 18.51
C GLN A 136 -11.16 -29.34 19.11
N MET A 137 -12.35 -29.18 19.72
CA MET A 137 -12.71 -27.97 20.44
C MET A 137 -11.77 -27.71 21.63
N GLU A 138 -11.39 -28.75 22.37
CA GLU A 138 -10.41 -28.62 23.45
C GLU A 138 -9.00 -28.30 22.93
N GLY A 139 -8.58 -28.92 21.82
CA GLY A 139 -7.34 -28.58 21.11
C GLY A 139 -7.29 -27.11 20.70
N GLY A 140 -8.38 -26.60 20.13
CA GLY A 140 -8.55 -25.19 19.78
C GLY A 140 -8.46 -24.26 21.00
N ARG A 141 -9.13 -24.59 22.11
CA ARG A 141 -9.03 -23.82 23.36
C ARG A 141 -7.60 -23.77 23.88
N ARG A 142 -6.85 -24.89 23.86
CA ARG A 142 -5.43 -24.92 24.26
C ARG A 142 -4.58 -24.03 23.38
N PHE A 143 -4.76 -24.07 22.06
CA PHE A 143 -4.09 -23.16 21.12
C PHE A 143 -4.33 -21.69 21.49
N ALA A 144 -5.60 -21.36 21.75
CA ALA A 144 -6.02 -20.00 22.02
C ALA A 144 -5.51 -19.41 23.34
N ARG A 145 -5.03 -20.22 24.31
CA ARG A 145 -4.51 -19.71 25.60
C ARG A 145 -3.42 -18.64 25.45
N ARG A 146 -2.61 -18.76 24.40
CA ARG A 146 -1.51 -17.82 24.06
C ARG A 146 -1.97 -16.56 23.33
N SER A 147 -3.27 -16.39 23.10
CA SER A 147 -3.82 -15.18 22.50
C SER A 147 -3.57 -13.97 23.39
N VAL A 148 -3.50 -12.81 22.77
CA VAL A 148 -3.40 -11.50 23.43
C VAL A 148 -4.64 -10.68 23.09
N GLU A 149 -4.87 -9.61 23.85
CA GLU A 149 -5.96 -8.66 23.60
C GLU A 149 -5.95 -8.18 22.13
N PRO A 150 -7.13 -8.03 21.48
CA PRO A 150 -7.21 -7.55 20.10
C PRO A 150 -6.44 -6.26 19.86
N VAL A 151 -6.51 -5.29 20.78
CA VAL A 151 -5.77 -4.03 20.67
C VAL A 151 -4.25 -4.23 20.63
N VAL A 152 -3.71 -5.15 21.43
CA VAL A 152 -2.27 -5.48 21.45
C VAL A 152 -1.87 -6.15 20.14
N ARG A 153 -2.68 -7.13 19.69
CA ARG A 153 -2.43 -7.84 18.43
C ARG A 153 -2.47 -6.89 17.24
N LEU A 154 -3.50 -6.06 17.14
CA LEU A 154 -3.74 -5.16 16.03
C LEU A 154 -2.76 -4.00 15.99
N ARG A 155 -2.34 -3.47 17.15
CA ARG A 155 -1.22 -2.50 17.24
C ARG A 155 0.03 -3.01 16.54
N ARG A 156 0.45 -4.25 16.82
CA ARG A 156 1.62 -4.88 16.19
C ARG A 156 1.38 -5.15 14.71
N HIS A 157 0.22 -5.74 14.36
CA HIS A 157 -0.08 -6.16 13.00
C HIS A 157 -0.23 -4.98 12.03
N TRP A 158 -0.95 -3.94 12.44
CA TRP A 158 -1.18 -2.73 11.66
C TRP A 158 -0.09 -1.66 11.83
N ARG A 159 0.95 -1.96 12.63
CA ARG A 159 2.09 -1.07 12.91
C ARG A 159 1.65 0.33 13.38
N LEU A 160 0.66 0.38 14.27
CA LEU A 160 0.13 1.65 14.79
C LEU A 160 1.20 2.47 15.54
N ASP A 161 2.27 1.83 16.00
CA ASP A 161 3.44 2.48 16.58
C ASP A 161 4.15 3.48 15.66
N ARG A 162 3.88 3.44 14.35
CA ARG A 162 4.40 4.40 13.38
C ARG A 162 3.52 5.63 13.19
N MET A 163 2.32 5.65 13.78
CA MET A 163 1.43 6.81 13.73
C MET A 163 1.88 7.88 14.74
N PRO A 164 1.51 9.16 14.52
CA PRO A 164 1.59 10.19 15.54
C PRO A 164 0.91 9.74 16.85
N LEU A 165 1.49 10.12 18.00
CA LEU A 165 1.10 9.60 19.31
C LEU A 165 -0.40 9.74 19.61
N GLU A 166 -0.98 10.90 19.32
CA GLU A 166 -2.40 11.17 19.55
C GLU A 166 -3.29 10.30 18.65
N MET A 167 -2.93 10.19 17.37
CA MET A 167 -3.63 9.36 16.39
C MET A 167 -3.60 7.89 16.78
N ARG A 168 -2.44 7.39 17.20
CA ARG A 168 -2.29 6.02 17.73
C ARG A 168 -3.20 5.79 18.92
N ARG A 169 -3.13 6.65 19.95
CA ARG A 169 -3.93 6.50 21.19
C ARG A 169 -5.43 6.50 20.90
N THR A 170 -5.88 7.40 20.03
CA THR A 170 -7.29 7.49 19.64
C THR A 170 -7.74 6.22 18.91
N THR A 171 -6.92 5.75 17.95
CA THR A 171 -7.21 4.54 17.17
C THR A 171 -7.20 3.29 18.06
N GLU A 172 -6.24 3.16 18.98
CA GLU A 172 -6.18 2.06 19.95
C GLU A 172 -7.40 2.05 20.88
N GLY A 173 -7.89 3.23 21.31
CA GLY A 173 -9.12 3.35 22.09
C GLY A 173 -10.34 2.80 21.34
N TRP A 174 -10.51 3.16 20.07
CA TRP A 174 -11.58 2.59 19.24
C TRP A 174 -11.42 1.09 19.00
N ILE A 175 -10.18 0.61 18.84
CA ILE A 175 -9.94 -0.83 18.67
C ILE A 175 -10.35 -1.60 19.94
N ALA A 176 -9.98 -1.10 21.12
CA ALA A 176 -10.34 -1.71 22.39
C ALA A 176 -11.87 -1.73 22.60
N GLU A 177 -12.58 -0.70 22.14
CA GLU A 177 -14.04 -0.63 22.17
C GLU A 177 -14.70 -1.62 21.18
N LEU A 178 -14.24 -1.65 19.93
CA LEU A 178 -14.96 -2.29 18.83
C LEU A 178 -14.64 -3.78 18.64
N PHE A 179 -13.44 -4.24 19.00
CA PHE A 179 -12.96 -5.58 18.62
C PHE A 179 -13.17 -6.65 19.69
N GLY A 180 -13.78 -6.29 20.81
CA GLY A 180 -14.02 -7.17 21.96
C GLY A 180 -12.79 -7.37 22.83
N ASN A 181 -12.88 -8.29 23.79
CA ASN A 181 -11.85 -8.57 24.78
C ASN A 181 -11.08 -9.87 24.49
N LEU A 182 -10.08 -10.17 25.32
CA LEU A 182 -9.27 -11.38 25.22
C LEU A 182 -10.08 -12.67 25.30
N GLU A 183 -11.17 -12.72 26.06
CA GLU A 183 -12.00 -13.92 26.14
C GLU A 183 -12.69 -14.21 24.80
N THR A 184 -13.34 -13.20 24.21
CA THR A 184 -13.95 -13.33 22.88
C THR A 184 -12.90 -13.68 21.83
N GLU A 185 -11.72 -13.06 21.86
CA GLU A 185 -10.62 -13.40 20.93
C GLU A 185 -10.16 -14.85 21.11
N ARG A 186 -10.07 -15.34 22.34
CA ARG A 186 -9.72 -16.74 22.63
C ARG A 186 -10.77 -17.71 22.11
N GLN A 187 -12.06 -17.41 22.31
CA GLN A 187 -13.15 -18.22 21.77
C GLN A 187 -13.10 -18.28 20.24
N ARG A 188 -12.96 -17.13 19.57
CA ARG A 188 -12.83 -17.03 18.11
C ARG A 188 -11.64 -17.82 17.58
N ARG A 189 -10.44 -17.56 18.09
CA ARG A 189 -9.20 -18.28 17.68
C ARG A 189 -9.26 -19.77 17.97
N GLY A 190 -9.89 -20.15 19.08
CA GLY A 190 -10.07 -21.55 19.44
C GLY A 190 -10.96 -22.27 18.45
N LEU A 191 -12.08 -21.66 18.05
CA LEU A 191 -12.97 -22.22 17.04
C LEU A 191 -12.31 -22.33 15.66
N VAL A 192 -11.55 -21.30 15.24
CA VAL A 192 -10.77 -21.37 13.98
C VAL A 192 -9.81 -22.55 13.97
N MET A 193 -9.05 -22.73 15.05
CA MET A 193 -8.14 -23.86 15.16
C MET A 193 -8.87 -25.20 15.20
N ALA A 194 -9.98 -25.30 15.95
CA ALA A 194 -10.78 -26.53 16.01
C ALA A 194 -11.34 -26.93 14.64
N ARG A 195 -11.77 -25.96 13.81
CA ARG A 195 -12.18 -26.19 12.41
C ARG A 195 -11.05 -26.73 11.55
N VAL A 196 -9.82 -26.23 11.70
CA VAL A 196 -8.66 -26.77 10.98
C VAL A 196 -8.29 -28.17 11.46
N LEU A 197 -8.38 -28.45 12.77
CA LEU A 197 -8.19 -29.81 13.28
C LEU A 197 -9.24 -30.78 12.69
N ALA A 198 -10.49 -30.34 12.59
CA ALA A 198 -11.57 -31.11 11.95
C ALA A 198 -11.31 -31.36 10.45
N LEU A 199 -10.89 -30.33 9.70
CA LEU A 199 -10.50 -30.46 8.30
C LEU A 199 -9.38 -31.48 8.07
N ARG A 200 -8.48 -31.61 9.04
CA ARG A 200 -7.30 -32.47 8.94
C ARG A 200 -7.47 -33.80 9.68
N GLU A 201 -8.67 -34.07 10.20
CA GLU A 201 -8.99 -35.29 10.96
C GLU A 201 -8.03 -35.54 12.13
N LEU A 202 -7.63 -34.47 12.81
CA LEU A 202 -6.76 -34.51 13.99
C LEU A 202 -7.57 -34.25 15.25
N ASP A 203 -7.38 -35.03 16.31
CA ASP A 203 -8.01 -34.77 17.61
C ASP A 203 -7.31 -33.67 18.41
N ALA A 204 -6.02 -33.41 18.12
CA ALA A 204 -5.22 -32.43 18.82
C ALA A 204 -4.15 -31.80 17.92
N LEU A 205 -3.64 -30.65 18.36
CA LEU A 205 -2.48 -30.01 17.74
C LEU A 205 -1.26 -30.93 17.77
N PRO A 206 -0.51 -31.00 16.65
CA PRO A 206 0.82 -31.60 16.65
C PRO A 206 1.72 -30.93 17.70
N PRO A 207 2.59 -31.71 18.39
CA PRO A 207 3.45 -31.18 19.45
C PRO A 207 4.52 -30.21 18.94
N LYS A 208 4.88 -30.33 17.66
CA LYS A 208 5.75 -29.40 16.95
C LYS A 208 4.96 -28.78 15.80
N GLN A 209 5.31 -27.54 15.46
CA GLN A 209 4.77 -26.90 14.27
C GLN A 209 5.09 -27.75 13.03
N PRO A 210 4.09 -28.15 12.24
CA PRO A 210 4.28 -28.87 11.00
C PRO A 210 5.13 -28.11 9.97
N ASP A 211 5.84 -28.85 9.13
CA ASP A 211 6.69 -28.26 8.08
C ASP A 211 5.85 -27.49 7.05
N ASP A 212 4.63 -27.96 6.76
CA ASP A 212 3.67 -27.35 5.82
C ASP A 212 2.87 -26.18 6.43
N TRP A 213 3.33 -25.59 7.54
CA TRP A 213 2.53 -24.59 8.27
C TRP A 213 2.18 -23.36 7.43
N SER A 214 3.15 -22.86 6.67
CA SER A 214 2.96 -21.66 5.85
C SER A 214 2.15 -21.96 4.59
N GLU A 215 2.37 -23.11 3.96
CA GLU A 215 1.73 -23.46 2.68
C GLU A 215 0.33 -24.05 2.84
N ALA A 216 0.07 -24.81 3.91
CA ALA A 216 -1.20 -25.50 4.12
C ALA A 216 -1.98 -24.98 5.33
N TRP A 217 -1.38 -24.96 6.52
CA TRP A 217 -2.12 -24.58 7.74
C TRP A 217 -2.57 -23.13 7.73
N THR A 218 -1.70 -22.21 7.32
CA THR A 218 -2.01 -20.77 7.34
C THR A 218 -3.18 -20.41 6.41
N PRO A 219 -3.23 -20.89 5.16
CA PRO A 219 -4.42 -20.73 4.32
C PRO A 219 -5.69 -21.35 4.92
N GLN A 220 -5.59 -22.56 5.50
CA GLN A 220 -6.73 -23.22 6.16
C GLN A 220 -7.24 -22.44 7.37
N LEU A 221 -6.35 -21.90 8.20
CA LEU A 221 -6.72 -21.05 9.34
C LEU A 221 -7.42 -19.76 8.88
N ARG A 222 -6.97 -19.17 7.78
CA ARG A 222 -7.62 -17.98 7.20
C ARG A 222 -9.04 -18.31 6.72
N GLU A 223 -9.20 -19.42 6.01
CA GLU A 223 -10.52 -19.85 5.51
C GLU A 223 -11.46 -20.23 6.66
N ALA A 224 -10.99 -21.03 7.61
CA ALA A 224 -11.75 -21.46 8.77
C ALA A 224 -12.17 -20.30 9.71
N GLY A 225 -11.59 -19.11 9.56
CA GLY A 225 -11.93 -17.92 10.32
C GLY A 225 -12.69 -16.86 9.55
N ARG A 226 -13.06 -17.09 8.28
CA ARG A 226 -13.62 -16.06 7.42
C ARG A 226 -14.91 -15.44 7.95
N ASP A 227 -15.77 -16.25 8.55
CA ASP A 227 -17.07 -15.89 9.13
C ASP A 227 -17.03 -15.57 10.64
N ILE A 228 -15.89 -15.80 11.29
CA ILE A 228 -15.74 -15.68 12.75
C ILE A 228 -15.56 -14.23 13.21
N TYR A 229 -14.96 -13.41 12.34
CA TYR A 229 -14.67 -12.01 12.64
C TYR A 229 -15.72 -11.12 11.97
N PRO A 230 -16.64 -10.51 12.74
CA PRO A 230 -17.64 -9.59 12.19
C PRO A 230 -16.97 -8.45 11.43
N ARG A 231 -17.60 -7.96 10.36
CA ARG A 231 -17.08 -6.81 9.59
C ARG A 231 -17.40 -5.48 10.25
N GLU A 232 -18.43 -5.44 11.08
CA GLU A 232 -18.98 -4.26 11.72
C GLU A 232 -17.91 -3.46 12.50
N PRO A 233 -17.02 -4.07 13.31
CA PRO A 233 -15.92 -3.36 13.95
C PRO A 233 -14.98 -2.65 12.97
N MET A 234 -14.69 -3.27 11.82
CA MET A 234 -13.81 -2.69 10.80
C MET A 234 -14.50 -1.55 10.05
N ILE A 235 -15.80 -1.73 9.72
CA ILE A 235 -16.64 -0.69 9.11
C ILE A 235 -16.68 0.55 10.01
N GLU A 236 -16.98 0.36 11.30
CA GLU A 236 -17.10 1.46 12.25
C GLU A 236 -15.75 2.11 12.56
N LEU A 237 -14.67 1.32 12.69
CA LEU A 237 -13.33 1.85 12.87
C LEU A 237 -12.93 2.74 11.70
N ARG A 238 -13.13 2.29 10.47
CA ARG A 238 -12.88 3.08 9.26
C ARG A 238 -13.72 4.36 9.26
N ARG A 239 -15.01 4.26 9.57
CA ARG A 239 -15.93 5.42 9.60
C ARG A 239 -15.45 6.48 10.58
N ARG A 240 -15.14 6.10 11.84
CA ARG A 240 -14.64 7.01 12.87
C ARG A 240 -13.30 7.62 12.50
N TYR A 241 -12.39 6.80 11.98
CA TYR A 241 -11.07 7.24 11.56
C TYR A 241 -11.15 8.29 10.46
N CYS A 242 -11.90 8.01 9.38
CA CYS A 242 -12.01 8.92 8.25
C CYS A 242 -12.82 10.19 8.57
N ALA A 243 -13.80 10.11 9.47
CA ALA A 243 -14.50 11.29 9.97
C ALA A 243 -13.58 12.24 10.77
N ARG A 244 -12.59 11.69 11.49
CA ARG A 244 -11.65 12.48 12.31
C ARG A 244 -10.45 13.02 11.52
N TYR A 245 -9.88 12.21 10.62
CA TYR A 245 -8.58 12.49 10.00
C TYR A 245 -8.64 12.75 8.49
N ASP A 246 -9.83 12.83 7.90
CA ASP A 246 -10.06 13.00 6.46
C ASP A 246 -9.24 12.03 5.58
N CYS A 247 -9.85 10.90 5.25
CA CYS A 247 -9.23 9.91 4.36
C CYS A 247 -9.14 10.35 2.89
N GLY A 248 -9.60 11.56 2.55
CA GLY A 248 -9.75 12.01 1.18
C GLY A 248 -10.95 11.36 0.47
N PRO A 249 -11.22 11.77 -0.78
CA PRO A 249 -12.24 11.11 -1.60
C PRO A 249 -11.84 9.64 -1.80
N THR A 250 -12.80 8.74 -1.63
CA THR A 250 -12.61 7.33 -2.00
C THR A 250 -12.21 7.27 -3.47
N ALA A 251 -11.05 6.67 -3.77
CA ALA A 251 -10.63 6.43 -5.15
C ALA A 251 -11.77 5.68 -5.88
N GLY A 252 -12.44 6.36 -6.81
CA GLY A 252 -13.69 5.90 -7.42
C GLY A 252 -14.61 7.01 -7.95
N VAL A 253 -14.38 8.28 -7.58
CA VAL A 253 -15.04 9.41 -8.25
C VAL A 253 -13.97 10.36 -8.76
N ALA A 254 -13.59 10.18 -10.02
CA ALA A 254 -13.04 11.30 -10.79
C ALA A 254 -14.18 12.33 -10.99
N PRO A 255 -13.88 13.64 -11.05
CA PRO A 255 -14.85 14.61 -11.56
C PRO A 255 -15.24 14.28 -13.00
#